data_AF-A0A7G2IXW8-F1
#
_entry.id   AF-A0A7G2IXW8-F1
#
_cell.length_a   1.000
_cell.length_b   1.000
_cell.length_c   1.000
_cell.angle_alpha   90.00
_cell.angle_beta   90.00
_cell.angle_gamma   90.00
#
_symmetry.space_group_name_H-M   'P 1'
#
loop_
_entity.id
_entity.type
_entity.pdbx_description
1 polymer ?
#
loop_
_entity_poly.entity_id
_entity_poly.type
_entity_poly.pdbx_seq_one_letter_code
_entity_poly.pdbx_strand_id
1 'polypeptide(L)'
;MIKPPTTFFIPEDEPFKIIGALPYLYEINLRRFLSRLQYYVNTDQLVVRLWKDDDNTYHLKGMWVDDKWMLLTGNNLNPRAWRLDLENAILIHDPKQELTPQRDKELELIRTHTTVVKHYRDLQSIADYPVKVRKLIRRLRRIRIDRLISRIL
;
A
#
# COMPACT_ATOMS: atom_id res chain seq x y z
N MET A 1 2.65 15.22 10.58
CA MET A 1 2.01 14.67 9.37
C MET A 1 2.97 13.64 8.79
N ILE A 2 2.63 12.35 8.76
CA ILE A 2 3.48 11.38 8.05
C ILE A 2 3.13 11.52 6.56
N LYS A 3 4.01 12.14 5.76
CA LYS A 3 3.84 12.23 4.31
C LYS A 3 3.82 10.80 3.72
N PRO A 4 2.69 10.31 3.19
CA PRO A 4 2.65 9.01 2.52
C PRO A 4 3.64 9.02 1.33
N PRO A 5 4.38 7.92 1.08
CA PRO A 5 5.44 7.85 0.07
C PRO A 5 4.85 7.70 -1.34
N THR A 6 4.07 8.68 -1.77
CA THR A 6 3.30 8.65 -3.01
C THR A 6 3.48 9.94 -3.78
N THR A 7 3.61 9.80 -5.10
CA THR A 7 3.70 10.91 -6.06
C THR A 7 2.44 11.80 -6.06
N PHE A 8 1.34 11.35 -5.46
CA PHE A 8 0.09 12.10 -5.40
C PHE A 8 -0.05 12.98 -4.16
N PHE A 9 0.87 12.90 -3.19
CA PHE A 9 0.78 13.72 -1.98
C PHE A 9 1.03 15.19 -2.28
N ILE A 10 0.18 16.07 -1.74
CA ILE A 10 0.28 17.52 -1.89
C ILE A 10 0.43 18.13 -0.48
N PRO A 11 1.49 18.92 -0.20
CA PRO A 11 1.67 19.66 1.04
C PRO A 11 0.47 20.55 1.40
N GLU A 12 0.26 20.82 2.69
CA GLU A 12 -0.91 21.58 3.17
C GLU A 12 -0.92 23.05 2.71
N ASP A 13 0.27 23.60 2.45
CA ASP A 13 0.55 24.95 1.95
C ASP A 13 0.34 25.10 0.43
N GLU A 14 0.19 23.99 -0.31
CA GLU A 14 -0.10 24.01 -1.74
C GLU A 14 -1.61 24.01 -2.08
N PRO A 15 -1.99 24.48 -3.29
CA PRO A 15 -3.37 24.38 -3.76
C PRO A 15 -3.87 22.94 -3.80
N PHE A 16 -4.96 22.67 -3.08
CA PHE A 16 -5.54 21.33 -2.99
C PHE A 16 -6.03 20.84 -4.36
N LYS A 17 -5.49 19.70 -4.82
CA LYS A 17 -6.02 18.94 -5.98
C LYS A 17 -6.69 17.66 -5.50
N ILE A 18 -7.75 17.23 -6.18
CA ILE A 18 -8.51 16.01 -5.84
C ILE A 18 -7.61 14.76 -5.80
N ILE A 19 -6.60 14.70 -6.66
CA ILE A 19 -5.61 13.61 -6.69
C ILE A 19 -4.85 13.46 -5.36
N GLY A 20 -4.67 14.56 -4.62
CA GLY A 20 -4.08 14.60 -3.29
C GLY A 20 -4.88 13.88 -2.21
N ALA A 21 -6.12 13.46 -2.50
CA ALA A 21 -6.91 12.64 -1.59
C ALA A 21 -6.65 11.13 -1.73
N LEU A 22 -6.05 10.67 -2.83
CA LEU A 22 -5.78 9.24 -3.06
C LEU A 22 -4.97 8.58 -1.93
N PRO A 23 -3.90 9.19 -1.41
CA PRO A 23 -3.11 8.58 -0.34
C PRO A 23 -3.95 8.28 0.91
N TYR A 24 -4.85 9.21 1.26
CA TYR A 24 -5.77 9.07 2.38
C TYR A 24 -6.84 8.00 2.12
N LEU A 25 -7.27 7.80 0.87
CA LEU A 25 -8.17 6.70 0.52
C LEU A 25 -7.50 5.34 0.69
N TYR A 26 -6.23 5.22 0.28
CA TYR A 26 -5.46 3.99 0.51
C TYR A 26 -5.26 3.72 2.01
N GLU A 27 -4.94 4.74 2.80
CA GLU A 27 -4.78 4.58 4.23
C GLU A 27 -6.10 4.20 4.93
N ILE A 28 -7.23 4.80 4.55
CA ILE A 28 -8.55 4.38 5.03
C ILE A 28 -8.81 2.90 4.75
N ASN A 29 -8.46 2.44 3.54
CA ASN A 29 -8.64 1.05 3.14
C ASN A 29 -7.73 0.13 3.95
N LEU A 30 -6.46 0.51 4.14
CA LEU A 30 -5.50 -0.22 4.96
C LEU A 30 -5.94 -0.31 6.42
N ARG A 31 -6.39 0.80 7.01
CA ARG A 31 -6.93 0.84 8.37
C ARG A 31 -8.14 -0.07 8.52
N ARG A 32 -9.05 -0.06 7.55
CA ARG A 32 -10.22 -0.96 7.56
C ARG A 32 -9.80 -2.43 7.40
N PHE A 33 -8.83 -2.73 6.56
CA PHE A 33 -8.27 -4.08 6.38
C PHE A 33 -7.65 -4.60 7.68
N LEU A 34 -6.74 -3.83 8.28
CA LEU A 34 -6.11 -4.17 9.56
C LEU A 34 -7.13 -4.29 10.69
N SER A 35 -8.13 -3.41 10.75
CA SER A 35 -9.18 -3.50 11.77
C SER A 35 -9.98 -4.81 11.67
N ARG A 36 -10.19 -5.35 10.46
CA ARG A 36 -10.89 -6.63 10.26
C ARG A 36 -10.00 -7.85 10.55
N LEU A 37 -8.70 -7.71 10.38
CA LEU A 37 -7.72 -8.80 10.50
C LEU A 37 -6.78 -8.64 11.71
N GLN A 38 -7.13 -7.77 12.66
CA GLN A 38 -6.29 -7.46 13.82
C GLN A 38 -5.89 -8.71 14.62
N TYR A 39 -6.78 -9.71 14.68
CA TYR A 39 -6.45 -11.01 15.27
C TYR A 39 -5.18 -11.61 14.67
N TYR A 40 -5.07 -11.65 13.34
CA TYR A 40 -3.90 -12.20 12.63
C TYR A 40 -2.64 -11.35 12.81
N VAL A 41 -2.80 -10.05 13.02
CA VAL A 41 -1.68 -9.17 13.39
C VAL A 41 -1.18 -9.50 14.80
N ASN A 42 -2.10 -9.76 15.73
CA ASN A 42 -1.77 -10.10 17.12
C ASN A 42 -1.13 -11.49 17.26
N THR A 43 -1.40 -12.42 16.34
CA THR A 43 -0.83 -13.77 16.30
C THR A 43 0.37 -13.89 15.35
N ASP A 44 0.89 -12.77 14.85
CA ASP A 44 2.00 -12.68 13.88
C ASP A 44 1.77 -13.45 12.56
N GLN A 45 0.53 -13.85 12.27
CA GLN A 45 0.14 -14.48 11.00
C GLN A 45 0.00 -13.46 9.86
N LEU A 46 -0.15 -12.17 10.18
CA LEU A 46 -0.19 -11.06 9.24
C LEU A 46 0.78 -9.96 9.67
N VAL A 47 1.81 -9.74 8.87
CA VAL A 47 2.74 -8.63 9.06
C VAL A 47 2.50 -7.58 7.98
N VAL A 48 2.14 -6.37 8.38
CA VAL A 48 2.02 -5.21 7.50
C VAL A 48 3.13 -4.21 7.82
N ARG A 49 3.83 -3.76 6.79
CA ARG A 49 4.94 -2.80 6.87
C ARG A 49 4.59 -1.54 6.10
N LEU A 50 4.86 -0.38 6.68
CA LEU A 50 4.81 0.91 6.00
C LEU A 50 6.24 1.33 5.67
N TRP A 51 6.51 1.60 4.40
CA TRP A 51 7.79 2.13 3.97
C TRP A 51 7.79 3.66 4.01
N LYS A 52 8.89 4.27 4.44
CA LYS A 52 9.09 5.73 4.40
C LYS A 52 10.58 6.07 4.46
N ASP A 53 11.05 6.79 3.45
CA ASP A 53 12.40 7.35 3.38
C ASP A 53 12.32 8.79 2.86
N ASP A 54 12.44 9.77 3.77
CA ASP A 54 12.34 11.21 3.48
C ASP A 54 11.25 11.57 2.46
N ASP A 55 11.58 12.29 1.39
CA ASP A 55 10.62 12.69 0.37
C ASP A 55 10.49 11.71 -0.79
N ASN A 56 11.18 10.56 -0.72
CA ASN A 56 11.15 9.53 -1.74
C ASN A 56 9.77 8.84 -1.83
N THR A 57 9.48 8.27 -3.00
CA THR A 57 8.20 7.59 -3.28
C THR A 57 8.40 6.09 -3.40
N TYR A 58 7.34 5.33 -3.11
CA TYR A 58 7.36 3.87 -3.08
C TYR A 58 6.62 3.29 -4.29
N HIS A 59 7.26 2.39 -5.03
CA HIS A 59 6.70 1.80 -6.26
C HIS A 59 7.11 0.34 -6.49
N LEU A 60 7.35 -0.41 -5.41
CA LEU A 60 7.72 -1.82 -5.48
C LEU A 60 6.51 -2.71 -5.78
N LYS A 61 6.70 -3.74 -6.61
CA LYS A 61 5.75 -4.82 -6.84
C LYS A 61 6.52 -6.14 -6.96
N GLY A 62 5.92 -7.19 -6.44
CA GLY A 62 6.47 -8.53 -6.46
C GLY A 62 5.69 -9.42 -5.52
N MET A 63 5.83 -10.72 -5.68
CA MET A 63 5.23 -11.71 -4.80
C MET A 63 6.23 -12.83 -4.55
N TRP A 64 6.40 -13.20 -3.28
CA TRP A 64 7.23 -14.32 -2.84
C TRP A 64 6.30 -15.30 -2.15
N VAL A 65 6.36 -16.58 -2.55
CA VAL A 65 5.55 -17.65 -1.96
C VAL A 65 6.49 -18.72 -1.43
N ASP A 66 6.43 -18.92 -0.12
CA ASP A 66 7.35 -19.73 0.66
C ASP A 66 8.81 -19.40 0.30
N ASP A 67 9.66 -20.43 0.22
CA ASP A 67 11.05 -20.31 -0.19
C ASP A 67 11.31 -20.71 -1.64
N LYS A 68 10.27 -20.85 -2.47
CA LYS A 68 10.36 -21.54 -3.77
C LYS A 68 9.94 -20.73 -4.97
N TRP A 69 9.05 -19.76 -4.79
CA TRP A 69 8.46 -19.04 -5.92
C TRP A 69 8.62 -17.54 -5.75
N MET A 70 9.04 -16.89 -6.83
CA MET A 70 9.16 -15.45 -6.91
C MET A 70 8.50 -14.98 -8.21
N LEU A 71 7.58 -14.02 -8.10
CA LEU A 71 6.94 -13.37 -9.23
C LEU A 71 7.45 -11.94 -9.35
N LEU A 72 8.20 -11.69 -10.42
CA LEU A 72 8.64 -10.35 -10.80
C LEU A 72 7.66 -9.82 -11.84
N THR A 73 6.96 -8.73 -11.55
CA THR A 73 5.89 -8.21 -12.42
C THR A 73 5.76 -6.70 -12.33
N GLY A 74 5.30 -6.08 -13.43
CA GLY A 74 4.85 -4.69 -13.44
C GLY A 74 3.46 -4.49 -12.82
N ASN A 75 2.72 -5.57 -12.57
CA ASN A 75 1.34 -5.54 -12.12
C ASN A 75 1.22 -4.87 -10.74
N ASN A 76 0.37 -3.85 -10.65
CA ASN A 76 0.16 -3.06 -9.44
C ASN A 76 -0.67 -3.76 -8.34
N LEU A 77 -1.09 -5.00 -8.58
CA LEU A 77 -1.93 -5.78 -7.68
C LEU A 77 -3.27 -5.09 -7.34
N ASN A 78 -3.81 -4.28 -8.27
CA ASN A 78 -5.09 -3.56 -8.15
C ASN A 78 -6.14 -4.02 -9.18
N PRO A 79 -7.45 -3.77 -8.98
CA PRO A 79 -8.49 -4.24 -9.91
C PRO A 79 -8.35 -3.77 -11.36
N ARG A 80 -7.65 -2.64 -11.58
CA ARG A 80 -7.36 -2.12 -12.92
C ARG A 80 -6.44 -3.06 -13.71
N ALA A 81 -5.37 -3.54 -13.08
CA ALA A 81 -4.43 -4.48 -13.69
C ALA A 81 -5.07 -5.82 -14.09
N TRP A 82 -6.16 -6.24 -13.41
CA TRP A 82 -6.88 -7.47 -13.75
C TRP A 82 -7.84 -7.30 -14.92
N ARG A 83 -8.24 -6.07 -15.22
CA ARG A 83 -9.40 -5.81 -16.11
C ARG A 83 -9.04 -5.05 -17.37
N LEU A 84 -8.03 -4.19 -17.32
CA LEU A 84 -7.80 -3.17 -18.33
C LEU A 84 -6.35 -3.09 -18.80
N ASP A 85 -5.39 -3.27 -17.91
CA ASP A 85 -3.98 -3.08 -18.26
C ASP A 85 -3.39 -4.34 -18.91
N LEU A 86 -2.43 -4.14 -19.81
CA LEU A 86 -1.60 -5.21 -20.34
C LEU A 86 -0.45 -5.44 -19.37
N GLU A 87 -0.32 -6.67 -18.89
CA GLU A 87 0.61 -7.04 -17.83
C GLU A 87 1.49 -8.20 -18.29
N ASN A 88 2.74 -8.22 -17.82
CA ASN A 88 3.64 -9.34 -17.97
C ASN A 88 4.32 -9.68 -16.63
N ALA A 89 4.87 -10.89 -16.55
CA ALA A 89 5.60 -11.32 -15.38
C ALA A 89 6.66 -12.36 -15.73
N ILE A 90 7.68 -12.44 -14.89
CA ILE A 90 8.64 -13.53 -14.81
C ILE A 90 8.34 -14.32 -13.54
N LEU A 91 7.96 -15.58 -13.70
CA LEU A 91 7.77 -16.51 -12.59
C LEU A 91 9.03 -17.36 -12.45
N ILE A 92 9.72 -17.20 -11.32
CA ILE A 92 10.92 -17.96 -10.97
C ILE A 92 10.49 -19.10 -10.04
N HIS A 93 10.86 -20.31 -10.43
CA HIS A 93 10.76 -21.51 -9.60
C HIS A 93 12.16 -21.91 -9.13
N ASP A 94 12.42 -21.80 -7.83
CA ASP A 94 13.70 -22.13 -7.22
C ASP A 94 13.56 -23.30 -6.22
N PRO A 95 13.29 -24.53 -6.69
CA PRO A 95 13.08 -25.68 -5.80
C PRO A 95 14.36 -26.10 -5.06
N LYS A 96 15.53 -25.71 -5.58
CA LYS A 96 16.85 -26.02 -5.01
C LYS A 96 17.40 -24.88 -4.14
N GLN A 97 16.66 -23.77 -4.02
CA GLN A 97 17.03 -22.63 -3.20
C GLN A 97 18.36 -21.96 -3.62
N GLU A 98 18.72 -22.05 -4.91
CA GLU A 98 19.96 -21.53 -5.48
C GLU A 98 20.03 -19.99 -5.47
N LEU A 99 18.88 -19.31 -5.42
CA LEU A 99 18.75 -17.85 -5.39
C LEU A 99 18.48 -17.27 -4.00
N THR A 100 18.45 -18.12 -2.96
CA THR A 100 18.16 -17.70 -1.58
C THR A 100 19.04 -16.54 -1.11
N PRO A 101 20.37 -16.53 -1.33
CA PRO A 101 21.20 -15.41 -0.89
C PRO A 101 20.83 -14.08 -1.56
N GLN A 102 20.51 -14.09 -2.87
CA GLN A 102 20.07 -12.87 -3.57
C GLN A 102 18.70 -12.40 -3.08
N ARG A 103 17.76 -13.33 -2.92
CA ARG A 103 16.40 -13.08 -2.44
C ARG A 103 16.41 -12.47 -1.04
N ASP A 104 17.17 -13.06 -0.12
CA ASP A 104 17.21 -12.59 1.26
C ASP A 104 17.81 -11.20 1.36
N LYS A 105 18.88 -10.94 0.60
CA LYS A 105 19.48 -9.60 0.47
C LYS A 105 18.48 -8.58 -0.09
N GLU A 106 17.73 -8.93 -1.12
CA GLU A 106 16.71 -8.04 -1.69
C GLU A 106 15.62 -7.74 -0.67
N LEU A 107 15.07 -8.77 -0.01
CA LEU A 107 14.01 -8.62 0.99
C LEU A 107 14.47 -7.84 2.21
N GLU A 108 15.73 -7.98 2.62
CA GLU A 108 16.34 -7.16 3.68
C GLU A 108 16.38 -5.68 3.29
N LEU A 109 16.88 -5.37 2.09
CA LEU A 109 16.94 -4.01 1.56
C LEU A 109 15.56 -3.36 1.43
N ILE A 110 14.56 -4.12 0.97
CA ILE A 110 13.16 -3.67 0.91
C ILE A 110 12.64 -3.27 2.30
N ARG A 111 13.09 -3.97 3.35
CA ARG A 111 12.63 -3.77 4.73
C ARG A 111 13.37 -2.65 5.46
N THR A 112 14.51 -2.16 4.97
CA THR A 112 15.36 -1.15 5.64
C THR A 112 14.58 0.06 6.15
N HIS A 113 13.78 0.69 5.30
CA HIS A 113 13.02 1.90 5.64
C HIS A 113 11.56 1.59 5.99
N THR A 114 11.31 0.44 6.63
CA THR A 114 9.94 0.00 6.97
C THR A 114 9.67 -0.03 8.46
N THR A 115 8.45 0.37 8.84
CA THR A 115 7.92 0.21 10.19
C THR A 115 6.81 -0.83 10.17
N VAL A 116 6.84 -1.78 11.13
CA VAL A 116 5.76 -2.77 11.30
C VAL A 116 4.57 -2.11 11.98
N VAL A 117 3.38 -2.23 11.38
CA VAL A 117 2.13 -1.77 11.98
C VAL A 117 1.63 -2.84 12.95
N LYS A 118 1.47 -2.48 14.23
CA LYS A 118 1.05 -3.42 15.29
C LYS A 118 -0.44 -3.39 15.53
N HIS A 119 -1.08 -2.25 15.30
CA HIS A 119 -2.51 -2.11 15.47
C HIS A 119 -3.12 -1.16 14.43
N TYR A 120 -4.36 -1.41 14.01
CA TYR A 120 -5.06 -0.52 13.06
C TYR A 120 -5.18 0.93 13.57
N ARG A 121 -5.04 1.15 14.88
CA ARG A 121 -5.06 2.48 15.52
C ARG A 121 -3.78 3.28 15.31
N ASP A 122 -2.69 2.63 14.89
CA ASP A 122 -1.42 3.28 14.57
C ASP A 122 -1.52 4.08 13.25
N LEU A 123 -2.49 3.74 12.41
CA LEU A 123 -2.84 4.51 11.22
C LEU A 123 -3.75 5.68 11.58
N GLN A 124 -3.73 6.76 10.82
CA GLN A 124 -4.64 7.88 11.06
C GLN A 124 -6.09 7.52 10.73
N SER A 125 -7.02 8.20 11.39
CA SER A 125 -8.45 8.14 11.09
C SER A 125 -8.88 9.37 10.30
N ILE A 126 -10.09 9.33 9.74
CA ILE A 126 -10.66 10.49 9.01
C ILE A 126 -10.72 11.75 9.89
N ALA A 127 -10.82 11.60 11.22
CA ALA A 127 -10.83 12.72 12.16
C ALA A 127 -9.46 13.39 12.32
N ASP A 128 -8.38 12.75 11.88
CA ASP A 128 -7.01 13.25 11.99
C ASP A 128 -6.55 13.93 10.69
N TYR A 129 -7.27 13.72 9.58
CA TYR A 129 -6.92 14.28 8.28
C TYR A 129 -7.16 15.79 8.16
N PRO A 130 -6.43 16.48 7.27
CA PRO A 130 -6.65 17.89 6.98
C PRO A 130 -8.12 18.18 6.63
N VAL A 131 -8.62 19.36 7.02
CA VAL A 131 -10.05 19.70 6.90
C VAL A 131 -10.57 19.57 5.46
N LYS A 132 -9.77 20.00 4.47
CA LYS A 132 -10.11 19.91 3.04
C LYS A 132 -10.28 18.45 2.58
N VAL A 133 -9.32 17.59 2.95
CA VAL A 133 -9.33 16.15 2.66
C VAL A 133 -10.55 15.47 3.32
N ARG A 134 -10.77 15.75 4.61
CA ARG A 134 -11.89 15.21 5.38
C ARG A 134 -13.25 15.55 4.77
N LYS A 135 -13.45 16.81 4.36
CA LYS A 135 -14.68 17.27 3.69
C LYS A 135 -14.90 16.54 2.36
N LEU A 136 -13.85 16.40 1.55
CA LEU A 136 -13.94 15.68 0.28
C LEU A 136 -14.30 14.20 0.48
N ILE A 137 -13.60 13.48 1.36
CA ILE A 137 -13.84 12.05 1.61
C ILE A 137 -15.26 11.82 2.12
N ARG A 138 -15.78 12.67 3.01
CA ARG A 138 -17.16 12.58 3.50
C ARG A 138 -18.18 12.79 2.37
N ARG A 139 -17.91 13.71 1.43
CA ARG A 139 -18.77 13.91 0.25
C ARG A 139 -18.75 12.69 -0.65
N LEU A 140 -17.57 12.13 -0.96
CA LEU A 140 -17.41 10.95 -1.82
C LEU A 140 -18.13 9.71 -1.27
N ARG A 141 -18.06 9.48 0.05
CA ARG A 141 -18.76 8.37 0.71
C ARG A 141 -20.28 8.46 0.61
N ARG A 142 -20.86 9.67 0.68
CA ARG A 142 -22.31 9.86 0.58
C ARG A 142 -22.86 9.42 -0.78
N ILE A 143 -22.08 9.63 -1.83
CA ILE A 143 -22.46 9.32 -3.22
C ILE A 143 -21.93 7.96 -3.71
N ARG A 144 -21.32 7.15 -2.82
CA ARG A 144 -20.76 5.80 -3.10
C ARG A 144 -19.71 5.75 -4.24
N ILE A 145 -19.12 6.90 -4.60
CA ILE A 145 -18.05 6.98 -5.61
C ILE A 145 -16.74 6.37 -5.08
N ASP A 146 -16.58 6.27 -3.77
CA ASP A 146 -15.44 5.60 -3.12
C ASP A 146 -15.24 4.15 -3.61
N ARG A 147 -16.34 3.41 -3.84
CA ARG A 147 -16.29 2.04 -4.40
C ARG A 147 -15.91 1.99 -5.88
N LEU A 148 -16.12 3.09 -6.61
CA LEU A 148 -15.84 3.18 -8.04
C LEU A 148 -14.38 3.57 -8.25
N ILE A 149 -13.86 4.48 -7.41
CA ILE A 149 -12.42 4.82 -7.37
C ILE A 149 -11.59 3.57 -7.09
N SER A 150 -11.96 2.76 -6.10
CA SER A 150 -11.24 1.51 -5.77
C SER A 150 -11.32 0.41 -6.84
N ARG A 151 -12.11 0.59 -7.90
CA ARG A 151 -12.23 -0.37 -9.01
C ARG A 151 -11.46 0.07 -10.25
N ILE A 152 -11.11 1.35 -10.35
CA ILE A 152 -10.47 1.97 -11.51
C ILE A 152 -9.01 2.31 -11.21
N LEU A 153 -8.67 2.53 -9.94
CA LEU A 153 -7.33 2.77 -9.43
C LEU A 153 -6.82 1.60 -8.60
#